data_AF-A0A6N0DT10-F1
#
_entry.id   AF-A0A6N0DT10-F1
#
_cell.length_a   1.000
_cell.length_b   1.000
_cell.length_c   1.000
_cell.angle_alpha   90.00
_cell.angle_beta   90.00
_cell.angle_gamma   90.00
#
_symmetry.space_group_name_H-M   'P 1'
#
loop_
_entity.id
_entity.type
_entity.pdbx_description
1 polymer ?
#
loop_
_entity_poly.entity_id
_entity_poly.type
_entity_poly.pdbx_seq_one_letter_code
_entity_poly.pdbx_strand_id
1 'polypeptide(L)'
;MSDRARWYELAMAERGVKEAPGAANNPVVQAYYRDAGHPEIAHDSVPWCAAFVGAMLKRAGVKPSGSLAARSYLKWGGPFIRR
;
A
#
# COMPACT_ATOMS: atom_id res chain seq x y z
N MET A 1 24.94 0.17 8.34
CA MET A 1 24.08 -0.19 7.20
C MET A 1 22.76 0.51 7.40
N SER A 2 22.36 1.38 6.48
CA SER A 2 21.23 2.31 6.64
C SER A 2 19.98 1.61 7.21
N ASP A 3 19.45 2.09 8.34
CA ASP A 3 18.17 1.65 8.95
C ASP A 3 17.01 1.94 7.99
N ARG A 4 16.88 1.15 6.92
CA ARG A 4 15.73 1.23 6.03
C ARG A 4 14.58 0.49 6.69
N ALA A 5 13.48 1.20 6.87
CA ALA A 5 12.28 0.61 7.42
C ALA A 5 11.82 -0.58 6.56
N ARG A 6 11.41 -1.68 7.20
CA ARG A 6 11.00 -2.93 6.54
C ARG A 6 9.97 -2.72 5.42
N TRP A 7 9.04 -1.78 5.60
CA TRP A 7 8.03 -1.43 4.59
C TRP A 7 8.64 -0.84 3.31
N TYR A 8 9.77 -0.14 3.40
CA TYR A 8 10.46 0.45 2.25
C TYR A 8 11.18 -0.62 1.42
N GLU A 9 11.83 -1.59 2.07
CA GLU A 9 12.46 -2.72 1.39
C GLU A 9 11.42 -3.56 0.63
N LEU A 10 10.27 -3.82 1.25
CA LEU A 10 9.14 -4.50 0.59
C LEU A 10 8.62 -3.68 -0.60
N ALA A 11 8.47 -2.36 -0.44
CA ALA A 11 8.04 -1.48 -1.52
C ALA A 11 9.01 -1.48 -2.71
N MET A 12 10.32 -1.53 -2.44
CA MET A 12 11.34 -1.60 -3.49
C MET A 12 11.33 -2.93 -4.23
N ALA A 13 11.00 -4.03 -3.56
CA ALA A 13 10.86 -5.34 -4.21
C ALA A 13 9.69 -5.37 -5.23
N GLU A 14 8.66 -4.57 -5.01
CA GLU A 14 7.48 -4.45 -5.89
C GLU A 14 7.67 -3.39 -7.00
N ARG A 15 8.87 -2.80 -7.12
CA ARG A 15 9.16 -1.76 -8.12
C ARG A 15 9.09 -2.35 -9.53
N GLY A 16 8.18 -1.82 -10.35
CA GLY A 16 7.96 -2.28 -11.72
C GLY A 16 6.60 -2.92 -11.95
N VAL A 17 5.83 -3.14 -10.87
CA VAL A 17 4.41 -3.49 -10.97
C VAL A 17 3.66 -2.35 -11.67
N LYS A 18 2.92 -2.69 -12.71
CA LYS A 18 2.08 -1.79 -13.50
C LYS A 18 0.70 -2.41 -13.66
N GLU A 19 -0.27 -1.57 -13.98
CA GLU A 19 -1.59 -2.01 -14.42
C GLU A 19 -1.46 -2.95 -15.62
N ALA A 20 -2.29 -3.99 -15.65
CA ALA A 20 -2.35 -4.88 -16.78
C ALA A 20 -3.06 -4.16 -17.96
N PRO A 21 -2.58 -4.37 -19.20
CA PRO A 21 -3.19 -3.71 -20.34
C PRO A 21 -4.58 -4.27 -20.66
N GLY A 22 -5.53 -3.38 -20.92
CA GLY A 22 -6.86 -3.72 -21.42
C GLY A 22 -7.86 -4.12 -20.34
N ALA A 23 -8.62 -5.20 -20.57
CA ALA A 23 -9.62 -5.72 -19.63
C ALA A 23 -9.04 -6.71 -18.60
N ALA A 24 -7.74 -7.00 -18.68
CA ALA A 24 -7.05 -7.83 -17.71
C ALA A 24 -6.71 -6.98 -16.47
N ASN A 25 -6.81 -7.57 -15.28
CA ASN A 25 -6.39 -6.93 -14.04
C ASN A 25 -5.09 -7.57 -13.55
N ASN A 26 -4.14 -6.77 -13.06
CA ASN A 26 -2.93 -7.30 -12.46
C ASN A 26 -3.25 -7.95 -11.10
N PRO A 27 -3.01 -9.27 -10.92
CA PRO A 27 -3.29 -9.97 -9.66
C PRO A 27 -2.47 -9.42 -8.48
N VAL A 28 -1.33 -8.78 -8.74
CA VAL A 28 -0.51 -8.12 -7.72
C VAL A 28 -1.20 -6.87 -7.18
N VAL A 29 -1.79 -6.05 -8.06
CA VAL A 29 -2.56 -4.86 -7.66
C VAL A 29 -3.80 -5.26 -6.86
N GLN A 30 -4.50 -6.33 -7.30
CA GLN A 30 -5.61 -6.89 -6.52
C GLN A 30 -5.17 -7.37 -5.13
N ALA A 31 -3.97 -7.94 -5.00
CA ALA A 31 -3.43 -8.34 -3.71
C ALA A 31 -3.22 -7.12 -2.79
N TYR A 32 -2.80 -5.97 -3.31
CA TYR A 32 -2.68 -4.75 -2.52
C TYR A 32 -4.02 -4.29 -1.95
N TYR A 33 -5.09 -4.36 -2.74
CA TYR A 33 -6.43 -4.03 -2.27
C TYR A 33 -6.89 -4.95 -1.14
N ARG A 34 -6.69 -6.26 -1.28
CA ARG A 34 -6.97 -7.23 -0.20
C ARG A 34 -6.15 -6.96 1.05
N ASP A 35 -4.86 -6.70 0.88
CA ASP A 35 -3.96 -6.41 2.00
C ASP A 35 -4.38 -5.12 2.72
N ALA A 36 -4.77 -4.08 1.97
CA ALA A 36 -5.29 -2.83 2.50
C ALA A 36 -6.68 -2.94 3.15
N GLY A 37 -7.36 -4.08 3.03
CA GLY A 37 -8.67 -4.33 3.63
C GLY A 37 -9.86 -4.02 2.72
N HIS A 38 -9.62 -3.88 1.42
CA HIS A 38 -10.62 -3.53 0.42
C HIS A 38 -10.72 -4.58 -0.70
N PRO A 39 -11.05 -5.85 -0.39
CA PRO A 39 -11.14 -6.92 -1.37
C PRO A 39 -12.24 -6.70 -2.44
N GLU A 40 -13.16 -5.76 -2.22
CA GLU A 40 -14.23 -5.40 -3.15
C GLU A 40 -13.72 -4.76 -4.46
N ILE A 41 -12.49 -4.23 -4.46
CA ILE A 41 -11.91 -3.61 -5.65
C ILE A 41 -11.17 -4.66 -6.47
N ALA A 42 -11.80 -5.08 -7.57
CA ALA A 42 -11.25 -6.06 -8.51
C ALA A 42 -10.44 -5.44 -9.66
N HIS A 43 -10.58 -4.13 -9.89
CA HIS A 43 -10.00 -3.43 -11.02
C HIS A 43 -8.69 -2.74 -10.65
N ASP A 44 -7.63 -3.00 -11.40
CA ASP A 44 -6.33 -2.33 -11.23
C ASP A 44 -6.30 -0.92 -11.83
N SER A 45 -7.29 -0.56 -12.67
CA SER A 45 -7.53 0.79 -13.19
C SER A 45 -8.02 1.78 -12.13
N VAL A 46 -8.37 1.31 -10.93
CA VAL A 46 -8.68 2.18 -9.79
C VAL A 46 -7.36 2.67 -9.18
N PRO A 47 -7.25 3.95 -8.75
CA PRO A 47 -6.05 4.43 -8.07
C PRO A 47 -5.69 3.56 -6.85
N TRP A 48 -4.53 2.92 -6.89
CA TRP A 48 -4.07 1.95 -5.89
C TRP A 48 -2.91 2.44 -5.02
N CYS A 49 -2.53 3.71 -5.11
CA CYS A 49 -1.41 4.28 -4.34
C CYS A 49 -1.55 4.08 -2.82
N ALA A 50 -2.74 4.33 -2.28
CA ALA A 50 -3.02 4.13 -0.85
C ALA A 50 -3.12 2.64 -0.48
N ALA A 51 -3.64 1.80 -1.40
CA ALA A 51 -3.70 0.35 -1.22
C ALA A 51 -2.29 -0.25 -1.14
N PHE A 52 -1.40 0.17 -2.03
CA PHE A 52 0.00 -0.23 -2.05
C PHE A 52 0.72 0.14 -0.75
N VAL A 53 0.62 1.41 -0.32
CA VAL A 53 1.23 1.85 0.95
C VAL A 53 0.65 1.05 2.11
N GLY A 54 -0.67 0.83 2.12
CA GLY A 54 -1.34 0.05 3.16
C GLY A 54 -0.87 -1.41 3.21
N ALA A 55 -0.68 -2.03 2.04
CA ALA A 55 -0.17 -3.37 1.89
C ALA A 55 1.27 -3.49 2.40
N MET A 56 2.15 -2.58 2.01
CA MET A 56 3.55 -2.59 2.46
C MET A 56 3.68 -2.38 3.96
N LEU A 57 2.88 -1.49 4.54
CA LEU A 57 2.83 -1.27 5.98
C LEU A 57 2.34 -2.51 6.72
N LYS A 58 1.24 -3.11 6.28
CA LYS A 58 0.69 -4.33 6.89
C LYS A 58 1.66 -5.50 6.82
N ARG A 59 2.32 -5.71 5.67
CA ARG A 59 3.37 -6.74 5.50
C ARG A 59 4.59 -6.48 6.38
N ALA A 60 4.89 -5.22 6.69
CA ALA A 60 5.93 -4.83 7.63
C ALA A 60 5.50 -4.91 9.11
N GLY A 61 4.26 -5.33 9.41
CA GLY A 61 3.71 -5.38 10.77
C GLY A 61 3.27 -4.03 11.33
N VAL A 62 3.22 -2.99 10.49
CA VAL A 62 2.76 -1.65 10.87
C VAL A 62 1.28 -1.51 10.52
N LYS A 63 0.49 -0.98 11.46
CA LYS A 63 -0.94 -0.73 11.21
C LYS A 63 -1.11 0.41 10.18
N PRO A 64 -1.65 0.14 8.98
CA PRO A 64 -1.89 1.18 7.99
C PRO A 64 -3.04 2.09 8.43
N SER A 65 -3.29 3.17 7.68
CA SER A 65 -4.43 4.06 7.93
C SER A 65 -5.77 3.33 7.78
N GLY A 66 -5.80 2.23 7.00
CA GLY A 66 -7.01 1.45 6.72
C GLY A 66 -7.96 2.14 5.74
N SER A 67 -7.48 3.14 5.00
CA SER A 67 -8.27 3.85 4.00
C SER A 67 -7.57 3.86 2.65
N LEU A 68 -8.35 3.71 1.58
CA LEU A 68 -7.89 3.89 0.19
C LEU A 68 -7.68 5.36 -0.21
N ALA A 69 -7.98 6.31 0.67
CA ALA A 69 -7.68 7.70 0.41
C ALA A 69 -6.20 7.98 0.69
N ALA A 70 -5.44 8.39 -0.33
CA ALA A 70 -4.05 8.83 -0.15
C ALA A 70 -3.94 9.95 0.90
N ARG A 71 -4.93 10.84 0.96
CA ARG A 71 -5.05 11.91 1.98
C ARG A 71 -5.20 11.39 3.41
N SER A 72 -5.69 10.17 3.63
CA SER A 72 -5.78 9.57 4.96
C SER A 72 -4.41 9.48 5.63
N TYR A 73 -3.36 9.29 4.83
CA TYR A 73 -1.99 9.25 5.32
C TYR A 73 -1.46 10.59 5.85
N LEU A 74 -2.10 11.73 5.54
CA LEU A 74 -1.71 13.04 6.10
C LEU A 74 -1.99 13.14 7.60
N LYS A 75 -2.96 12.37 8.10
CA LYS A 75 -3.32 12.29 9.52
C LYS A 75 -2.85 10.97 10.15
N TRP A 76 -2.11 10.16 9.39
CA TRP A 76 -1.61 8.87 9.82
C TRP A 76 -0.22 9.05 10.43
N GLY A 77 0.01 8.42 11.58
CA GLY A 77 1.09 8.78 12.49
C GLY A 77 0.55 9.68 13.60
N GLY A 78 0.67 9.22 14.85
CA GLY A 78 0.26 10.00 16.01
C GLY A 78 1.11 11.26 16.18
N PRO A 79 0.72 12.20 17.07
CA PRO A 79 1.57 13.31 17.43
C PRO A 79 2.95 12.78 17.80
N PHE A 80 3.98 13.29 17.13
CA PHE A 80 5.38 13.03 17.47
C PHE A 80 5.61 13.49 18.90
N ILE A 81 5.43 12.60 19.88
CA ILE A 81 5.88 12.86 21.24
C ILE A 81 7.40 12.71 21.19
N ARG A 82 8.12 13.83 21.03
CA ARG A 82 9.55 13.86 21.38
C ARG A 82 9.62 13.60 22.88
N ARG A 83 10.08 12.40 23.26
CA ARG A 83 10.76 12.25 24.55
C ARG A 83 12.20 12.69 24.37
#